data_AF-A0A1H7ALI7-F1
#
_entry.id   AF-A0A1H7ALI7-F1
#
_cell.length_a   1.000
_cell.length_b   1.000
_cell.length_c   1.000
_cell.angle_alpha   90.00
_cell.angle_beta   90.00
_cell.angle_gamma   90.00
#
_symmetry.space_group_name_H-M   'P 1'
#
loop_
_entity.id
_entity.type
_entity.pdbx_description
1 polymer ?
#
loop_
_entity_poly.entity_id
_entity_poly.type
_entity_poly.pdbx_seq_one_letter_code
_entity_poly.pdbx_strand_id
1 'polypeptide(L)' 'MRELYFQQWLPISLDEAWTFFSNPSNLKEITPEHMGFVVTSSRHGDKMYAGQLIRYVVNHYSVYR' A
#
# COMPACT_ATOMS: atom_id res chain seq x y z
N MET A 1 20.29 -8.25 -13.93
CA MET A 1 18.97 -7.94 -13.35
C MET A 1 19.10 -8.13 -11.84
N ARG A 2 18.64 -7.20 -10.99
CA ARG A 2 18.65 -7.38 -9.52
C ARG A 2 17.22 -7.48 -9.05
N GLU A 3 16.89 -8.52 -8.30
CA GLU A 3 15.58 -8.73 -7.71
C GLU A 3 15.71 -8.64 -6.19
N LEU A 4 14.78 -7.95 -5.55
CA LEU A 4 14.66 -7.92 -4.09
C LEU A 4 13.60 -8.95 -3.70
N TYR A 5 13.99 -9.91 -2.86
CA TYR A 5 13.08 -10.91 -2.30
C TYR A 5 12.89 -10.66 -0.80
N PHE A 6 11.64 -10.59 -0.34
CA PHE A 6 11.28 -10.42 1.07
C PHE A 6 10.04 -11.23 1.41
N GLN A 7 10.02 -11.86 2.58
CA GLN A 7 8.89 -12.62 3.10
C GLN A 7 8.66 -12.26 4.57
N GLN A 8 7.39 -12.11 4.95
CA GLN A 8 6.95 -11.88 6.33
C GLN A 8 5.76 -12.80 6.67
N TRP A 9 5.64 -13.14 7.96
CA TRP A 9 4.49 -13.87 8.49
C TRP A 9 3.57 -12.93 9.23
N LEU A 10 2.27 -12.96 8.90
CA LEU A 10 1.24 -12.18 9.57
C LEU A 10 0.39 -13.14 10.42
N PRO A 11 0.12 -12.84 11.71
CA PRO A 11 -0.70 -13.67 12.59
C PRO A 11 -2.20 -13.45 12.35
N ILE A 12 -2.64 -13.52 11.10
CA ILE A 12 -4.03 -13.31 10.66
C ILE A 12 -4.43 -14.36 9.63
N SER A 13 -5.73 -14.54 9.41
CA SER A 13 -6.25 -15.40 8.36
C SER A 13 -6.01 -14.82 6.96
N LEU A 14 -6.06 -15.69 5.95
CA LEU A 14 -5.94 -15.27 4.55
C LEU A 14 -7.09 -14.33 4.14
N ASP A 15 -8.30 -14.56 4.63
CA ASP A 15 -9.47 -13.73 4.33
C ASP A 15 -9.35 -12.32 4.93
N GLU A 16 -8.83 -12.20 6.15
CA GLU A 16 -8.53 -10.91 6.78
C GLU A 16 -7.45 -10.17 6.00
N ALA A 17 -6.38 -10.86 5.61
CA ALA A 17 -5.32 -10.29 4.80
C ALA A 17 -5.86 -9.80 3.45
N TRP A 18 -6.64 -10.62 2.75
CA TRP A 18 -7.23 -10.25 1.47
C TRP A 18 -8.20 -9.07 1.59
N THR A 19 -9.02 -9.04 2.64
CA THR A 19 -9.93 -7.92 2.93
C THR A 19 -9.15 -6.62 3.13
N PHE A 20 -8.01 -6.68 3.81
CA PHE A 20 -7.16 -5.51 4.00
C PHE A 20 -6.49 -5.04 2.70
N PHE A 21 -5.82 -5.95 1.96
CA PHE A 21 -5.08 -5.60 0.75
C PHE A 21 -5.96 -5.26 -0.45
N SER A 22 -7.21 -5.73 -0.46
CA SER A 22 -8.18 -5.37 -1.49
C SER A 22 -8.79 -3.99 -1.29
N ASN A 23 -8.43 -3.23 -0.26
CA ASN A 23 -8.85 -1.83 -0.11
C ASN A 23 -7.68 -0.87 -0.42
N PRO A 24 -7.80 -0.01 -1.45
CA PRO A 24 -6.73 0.92 -1.84
C PRO A 24 -6.38 1.96 -0.78
N SER A 25 -7.31 2.25 0.13
CA SER A 25 -7.09 3.20 1.22
C SER A 25 -6.11 2.66 2.26
N ASN A 26 -5.90 1.34 2.33
CA ASN A 26 -4.98 0.69 3.27
C ASN A 26 -3.53 0.68 2.80
N LEU A 27 -3.25 1.05 1.54
CA LEU A 27 -1.88 1.12 1.03
C LEU A 27 -1.02 2.15 1.78
N LYS A 28 -1.63 3.19 2.35
CA LYS A 28 -0.94 4.16 3.21
C LYS A 28 -0.49 3.54 4.54
N GLU A 29 -1.24 2.58 5.08
CA GLU A 29 -0.98 1.98 6.40
C GLU A 29 0.23 1.04 6.37
N ILE A 30 0.51 0.44 5.22
CA ILE A 30 1.70 -0.41 5.01
C ILE A 30 2.92 0.40 4.56
N THR A 31 2.75 1.70 4.31
CA THR A 31 3.83 2.57 3.88
C THR A 31 4.32 3.37 5.10
N PRO A 32 5.64 3.40 5.39
CA PRO A 32 6.14 4.19 6.50
C PRO A 32 5.71 5.67 6.41
N GLU A 33 5.23 6.23 7.52
CA GLU A 33 4.63 7.57 7.56
C GLU A 33 5.54 8.67 6.98
N HIS A 34 6.85 8.56 7.24
CA HIS A 34 7.87 9.50 6.75
C HIS A 34 7.99 9.56 5.21
N MET A 35 7.42 8.60 4.47
CA MET A 35 7.42 8.59 3.02
C MET A 35 6.27 9.42 2.41
N GLY A 36 5.40 10.02 3.24
CA GLY A 36 4.37 10.96 2.77
C GLY A 36 3.48 10.38 1.67
N PHE A 37 3.03 9.13 1.83
CA PHE A 37 2.23 8.43 0.83
C PHE A 37 0.84 9.06 0.70
N VAL A 38 0.53 9.58 -0.49
CA VAL A 38 -0.77 10.20 -0.78
C VAL A 38 -1.35 9.58 -2.04
N VAL A 39 -2.53 8.97 -1.91
CA VAL A 39 -3.31 8.49 -3.06
C VAL A 39 -3.90 9.71 -3.77
N THR A 40 -3.53 9.93 -5.03
CA THR A 40 -3.95 11.10 -5.83
C THR A 40 -5.10 10.79 -6.78
N SER A 41 -5.39 9.51 -6.98
CA SER A 41 -6.53 9.08 -7.78
C SER A 41 -7.81 9.17 -6.95
N SER A 42 -8.73 10.03 -7.39
CA SER A 42 -10.03 10.23 -6.75
C SER A 42 -11.00 9.13 -7.19
N ARG A 43 -11.77 8.58 -6.24
CA ARG A 43 -12.83 7.56 -6.44
C ARG A 43 -12.35 6.14 -6.77
N HIS A 44 -11.71 5.50 -5.82
CA HIS A 44 -11.75 4.03 -5.77
C HIS A 44 -12.87 3.62 -4.83
N GLY A 45 -13.70 2.66 -5.22
CA GLY A 45 -14.64 2.03 -4.29
C GLY A 45 -13.87 1.28 -3.21
N ASP A 46 -14.60 0.70 -2.25
CA ASP A 46 -14.00 0.02 -1.09
C ASP A 46 -13.26 -1.28 -1.45
N LYS A 47 -13.42 -1.77 -2.69
CA LYS A 47 -12.79 -2.99 -3.19
C LYS A 47 -12.04 -2.78 -4.50
N MET A 48 -10.83 -3.29 -4.53
CA MET A 48 -10.00 -3.39 -5.72
C MET A 48 -10.52 -4.46 -6.67
N TYR A 49 -10.30 -4.27 -7.96
CA TYR A 49 -10.55 -5.27 -9.00
C TYR A 49 -9.32 -5.51 -9.86
N ALA A 50 -9.29 -6.66 -10.53
CA ALA A 50 -8.17 -7.04 -11.38
C ALA A 50 -7.94 -6.00 -12.50
N GLY A 51 -6.70 -5.51 -12.62
CA GLY A 51 -6.31 -4.50 -13.60
C GLY A 51 -6.59 -3.05 -13.19
N GLN A 52 -7.04 -2.80 -11.96
CA GLN A 52 -7.23 -1.43 -11.47
C GLN A 52 -5.91 -0.67 -11.34
N LEU A 53 -5.88 0.57 -11.84
CA LEU A 53 -4.74 1.48 -11.73
C LEU A 53 -4.96 2.47 -10.58
N ILE A 54 -4.06 2.44 -9.60
CA ILE A 54 -4.05 3.37 -8.47
C ILE A 54 -2.86 4.30 -8.63
N ARG A 55 -3.14 5.60 -8.66
CA ARG A 55 -2.12 6.65 -8.69
C ARG A 55 -1.86 7.15 -7.28
N TYR A 56 -0.60 7.17 -6.89
CA TYR A 56 -0.12 7.68 -5.62
C TYR A 56 1.14 8.51 -5.82
N VAL A 57 1.46 9.35 -4.84
CA VAL A 57 2.70 10.11 -4.74
C VAL A 57 3.40 9.68 -3.45
N VAL A 58 4.70 9.49 -3.53
CA VAL A 58 5.57 9.21 -2.38
C VAL A 58 6.60 10.33 -2.32
N ASN A 59 6.69 10.98 -1.17
CA ASN A 59 7.65 12.04 -0.92
C ASN A 59 8.66 11.55 0.12
N HIS A 60 9.90 11.32 -0.32
CA HIS A 60 10.98 11.04 0.61
C HIS A 60 11.38 12.35 1.33
N TYR A 61 10.66 12.70 2.40
CA TYR A 61 11.19 13.68 3.34
C TYR A 61 12.29 12.99 4.15
N SER A 62 13.52 13.43 3.98
CA SER A 62 14.63 13.02 4.84
C SER A 62 14.33 13.53 6.26
N VAL A 63 13.90 12.63 7.15
CA VAL A 63 13.67 12.92 8.58
C VAL A 63 15.00 12.94 9.37
N TYR A 64 16.13 13.09 8.70
CA TYR A 64 17.40 13.40 9.35
C TYR A 64 17.55 14.93 9.46
N ARG A 65 16.96 15.49 10.52
CA ARG A 65 17.41 16.73 11.16
C ARG A 65 17.66 16.45 12.64
#